data_AF-X1KCS0-F1
#
_entry.id   AF-X1KCS0-F1
#
_cell.length_a   1.000
_cell.length_b   1.000
_cell.length_c   1.000
_cell.angle_alpha   90.00
_cell.angle_beta   90.00
_cell.angle_gamma   90.00
#
_symmetry.space_group_name_H-M   'P 1'
#
loop_
_entity.id
_entity.type
_entity.pdbx_description
1 polymer ?
#
loop_
_entity_poly.entity_id
_entity_poly.type
_entity_poly.pdbx_seq_one_letter_code
_entity_poly.pdbx_strand_id
1 'polypeptide(L)' 'MWAGKKGLSKEWSERYWAAHWNLPSPQQGFEMLHRGVINVSELNMLLRALDVMPFWRDKLTAIAFRRLTRVDIRRM' A
#
# COMPACT_ATOMS: atom_id res chain seq x y z
N MET A 1 -13.56 28.48 -8.61
CA MET A 1 -13.20 27.08 -8.27
C MET A 1 -14.50 26.34 -7.89
N TRP A 2 -14.84 25.23 -8.54
CA TRP A 2 -16.13 24.53 -8.34
C TRP A 2 -16.33 24.01 -6.90
N ALA A 3 -15.28 23.53 -6.25
CA ALA A 3 -15.33 23.04 -4.87
C ALA A 3 -15.67 24.15 -3.85
N GLY A 4 -15.22 25.39 -4.09
CA GLY A 4 -15.57 26.53 -3.24
C GLY A 4 -17.05 26.88 -3.24
N LYS A 5 -17.76 26.64 -4.37
CA LYS A 5 -19.23 26.79 -4.43
C LYS A 5 -19.98 25.74 -3.58
N LYS A 6 -19.28 24.70 -3.12
CA LYS A 6 -19.79 23.65 -2.24
C LYS A 6 -19.34 23.82 -0.79
N GLY A 7 -18.72 24.95 -0.44
CA GLY A 7 -18.27 25.26 0.92
C GLY A 7 -16.93 24.62 1.33
N LEU A 8 -16.21 23.99 0.39
CA LEU A 8 -14.89 23.42 0.66
C LEU A 8 -13.81 24.51 0.55
N SER A 9 -12.91 24.57 1.55
CA SER A 9 -11.68 25.36 1.43
C SER A 9 -10.77 24.78 0.33
N LYS A 10 -9.81 25.57 -0.16
CA LYS A 10 -8.81 25.08 -1.12
C LYS A 10 -8.06 23.87 -0.56
N GLU A 11 -7.62 23.95 0.70
CA GLU A 11 -6.94 22.85 1.40
C GLU A 11 -7.78 21.57 1.43
N TRP A 12 -9.05 21.67 1.81
CA TRP A 12 -9.94 20.50 1.83
C TRP A 12 -10.21 19.96 0.43
N SER A 13 -10.31 20.84 -0.58
CA SER A 13 -10.47 20.43 -1.97
C SER A 13 -9.27 19.61 -2.47
N GLU A 14 -8.05 20.02 -2.10
CA GLU A 14 -6.81 19.30 -2.43
C GLU A 14 -6.71 17.96 -1.70
N ARG A 15 -7.14 17.90 -0.43
CA ARG A 15 -7.19 16.63 0.32
C ARG A 15 -8.21 15.65 -0.27
N TYR A 16 -9.41 16.11 -0.61
CA TYR A 16 -10.41 15.27 -1.28
C TYR A 16 -9.91 14.78 -2.64
N TRP A 17 -9.18 15.63 -3.38
CA TRP A 17 -8.54 15.22 -4.61
C TRP A 17 -7.45 14.15 -4.36
N ALA A 18 -6.60 14.32 -3.35
CA ALA A 18 -5.60 13.31 -3.01
C ALA A 18 -6.22 11.99 -2.52
N ALA A 19 -7.39 12.01 -1.88
CA ALA A 19 -8.08 10.82 -1.41
C ALA A 19 -8.83 10.06 -2.51
N HIS A 20 -8.99 10.63 -3.72
CA HIS A 20 -9.74 9.97 -4.79
C HIS A 20 -8.96 8.85 -5.48
N TRP A 21 -7.63 8.82 -5.30
CA TRP A 21 -6.78 7.90 -6.03
C TRP A 21 -7.06 6.46 -5.59
N ASN A 22 -7.25 5.57 -6.56
CA ASN A 22 -7.29 4.14 -6.29
C ASN A 22 -5.88 3.64 -6.04
N LEU A 23 -5.63 3.15 -4.83
CA LEU A 23 -4.35 2.60 -4.44
C LEU A 23 -4.26 1.10 -4.82
N PRO A 24 -3.04 0.57 -5.05
CA PRO A 24 -2.82 -0.86 -5.18
C PRO A 24 -3.31 -1.62 -3.94
N SER A 25 -3.77 -2.86 -4.11
CA SER A 25 -4.10 -3.73 -2.99
C SER A 25 -2.85 -4.15 -2.21
N PRO A 26 -2.97 -4.62 -0.95
CA PRO A 26 -1.84 -5.18 -0.21
C PRO A 26 -1.12 -6.30 -0.96
N GLN A 27 -1.87 -7.17 -1.66
CA GLN A 27 -1.29 -8.26 -2.47
C GLN A 27 -0.45 -7.72 -3.62
N GLN A 28 -0.93 -6.69 -4.33
CA GLN A 28 -0.13 -6.01 -5.36
C GLN A 28 1.13 -5.38 -4.76
N GLY A 29 1.01 -4.79 -3.56
CA GLY A 29 2.14 -4.31 -2.77
C GLY A 29 3.20 -5.39 -2.50
N PHE A 30 2.77 -6.59 -2.09
CA PHE A 30 3.66 -7.70 -1.83
C PHE A 30 4.36 -8.19 -3.10
N GLU A 31 3.63 -8.29 -4.22
CA GLU A 31 4.23 -8.66 -5.52
C GLU A 31 5.28 -7.63 -5.98
N MET A 32 4.99 -6.33 -5.82
CA MET A 32 5.95 -5.27 -6.13
C MET A 32 7.21 -5.39 -5.27
N LEU A 33 7.06 -5.68 -3.98
CA LEU A 33 8.18 -5.91 -3.06
C LEU A 33 9.02 -7.12 -3.50
N HIS A 34 8.39 -8.25 -3.82
CA HIS A 34 9.12 -9.47 -4.22
C HIS A 34 9.83 -9.35 -5.55
N ARG A 35 9.28 -8.54 -6.47
CA ARG A 35 9.91 -8.24 -7.75
C ARG A 35 11.01 -7.17 -7.63
N GLY A 36 11.24 -6.62 -6.43
CA GLY A 36 12.22 -5.56 -6.21
C GLY A 36 11.86 -4.21 -6.84
N VAL A 37 10.58 -4.00 -7.16
CA VAL A 37 10.08 -2.74 -7.73
C VAL A 37 9.93 -1.67 -6.65
N ILE A 38 9.60 -2.10 -5.43
CA ILE A 38 9.55 -1.24 -4.25
C ILE A 38 10.32 -1.87 -3.08
N ASN A 39 10.69 -1.05 -2.10
CA ASN A 39 11.29 -1.49 -0.85
C ASN A 39 10.25 -1.59 0.29
N VAL A 40 10.69 -2.06 1.46
CA VAL A 40 9.83 -2.25 2.64
C VAL A 40 9.24 -0.93 3.16
N SER A 41 9.97 0.18 3.06
CA SER A 41 9.47 1.50 3.48
C SER A 41 8.32 1.98 2.58
N GLU A 42 8.43 1.77 1.28
CA GLU A 42 7.37 2.06 0.30
C GLU A 42 6.15 1.15 0.50
N LEU A 43 6.34 -0.14 0.80
CA LEU A 43 5.25 -1.03 1.18
C LEU A 43 4.54 -0.53 2.45
N ASN A 44 5.28 -0.10 3.47
CA ASN A 44 4.68 0.45 4.69
C ASN A 44 3.93 1.76 4.42
N MET A 45 4.41 2.59 3.49
CA MET A 45 3.70 3.78 3.01
C MET A 45 2.36 3.41 2.37
N LEU A 46 2.34 2.40 1.49
CA LEU A 46 1.12 1.90 0.88
C LEU A 46 0.13 1.37 1.94
N LEU A 47 0.59 0.53 2.87
CA LEU A 47 -0.26 -0.01 3.94
C LEU A 47 -0.82 1.10 4.84
N ARG A 48 -0.04 2.17 5.09
CA ARG A 48 -0.53 3.36 5.78
C ARG A 48 -1.62 4.08 5.00
N ALA A 49 -1.42 4.26 3.69
CA ALA A 49 -2.38 4.94 2.82
C ALA A 49 -3.69 4.14 2.65
N LEU A 50 -3.61 2.81 2.73
CA LEU A 50 -4.76 1.88 2.78
C LEU A 50 -5.43 1.81 4.16
N ASP A 51 -5.02 2.65 5.12
CA ASP A 51 -5.53 2.69 6.49
C ASP A 51 -5.39 1.37 7.27
N VAL A 52 -4.35 0.58 6.97
CA VAL A 52 -4.00 -0.59 7.78
C VAL A 52 -3.48 -0.11 9.13
N MET A 53 -4.06 -0.60 10.22
CA MET A 53 -3.62 -0.27 11.58
C MET A 53 -2.12 -0.56 11.75
N PRO A 54 -1.33 0.33 12.40
CA PRO A 54 0.11 0.14 12.59
C PRO A 54 0.51 -1.24 13.14
N PHE A 55 -0.27 -1.78 14.09
CA PHE A 55 -0.05 -3.11 14.68
C PHE A 55 0.03 -4.25 13.65
N TRP A 56 -0.71 -4.15 12.54
CA TRP A 56 -0.79 -5.19 11.52
C TRP A 56 0.26 -5.04 10.42
N ARG A 57 0.84 -3.85 10.21
CA ARG A 57 1.74 -3.59 9.07
C ARG A 57 2.99 -4.46 9.08
N ASP A 58 3.62 -4.59 10.25
CA ASP A 58 4.81 -5.43 10.40
C ASP A 58 4.49 -6.91 10.23
N LYS A 59 3.32 -7.34 10.72
CA LYS A 59 2.87 -8.74 10.61
C LYS A 59 2.56 -9.11 9.17
N LEU A 60 1.88 -8.23 8.44
CA LEU A 60 1.59 -8.39 7.02
C LEU A 60 2.87 -8.39 6.17
N THR A 61 3.81 -7.48 6.47
CA THR A 61 5.10 -7.42 5.77
C THR A 61 5.93 -8.68 6.02
N ALA A 62 5.93 -9.21 7.25
CA ALA A 62 6.66 -10.44 7.59
C ALA A 62 6.16 -11.68 6.84
N ILE A 63 4.86 -11.74 6.53
CA ILE A 63 4.26 -12.83 5.75
C ILE A 63 4.20 -12.52 4.25
N ALA A 64 4.74 -11.38 3.81
CA ALA A 64 4.75 -11.05 2.39
C ALA A 64 5.47 -12.16 1.62
N PHE A 65 6.62 -12.64 2.08
CA PHE A 65 7.34 -13.73 1.42
C PHE A 65 6.65 -15.07 1.63
N ARG A 66 6.39 -15.81 0.53
CA ARG A 66 5.97 -17.21 0.64
C ARG A 66 7.11 -18.02 1.27
N ARG A 67 6.79 -18.87 2.23
CA ARG A 67 7.73 -19.90 2.69
C ARG A 67 8.08 -20.80 1.50
N LEU A 68 9.37 -21.05 1.28
CA LEU A 68 9.80 -22.00 0.26
C LEU A 68 9.14 -23.34 0.54
N THR A 69 8.40 -23.85 -0.43
CA THR A 69 7.84 -25.19 -0.31
C THR A 69 8.93 -26.23 -0.50
N ARG A 70 8.68 -27.45 -0.07
CA ARG A 70 9.58 -28.58 -0.35
C ARG A 70 9.89 -28.73 -1.84
N VAL A 71 8.94 -28.40 -2.72
CA VAL A 71 9.13 -28.44 -4.17
C VAL A 71 10.06 -27.32 -4.63
N ASP A 72 9.93 -26.10 -4.08
CA ASP A 72 10.82 -24.99 -4.41
C ASP A 72 12.28 -25.30 -4.02
N ILE A 73 12.50 -25.89 -2.84
CA ILE A 73 13.82 -26.32 -2.37
C ILE A 73 14.45 -27.37 -3.31
N ARG A 74 13.64 -28.23 -3.91
CA ARG A 74 14.11 -29.28 -4.86
C ARG A 74 14.45 -28.75 -6.25
N ARG A 75 13.99 -27.54 -6.60
CA ARG A 75 14.19 -26.91 -7.92
C ARG A 75 15.32 -25.88 -7.92
N MET A 76 15.95 -25.65 -6.77
CA MET A 76 17.20 -24.90 -6.61
C MET A 76 18.39 -25.77 -6.98
#